data_AF-A0A8T2RDZ5-F1
#
_entry.id   AF-A0A8T2RDZ5-F1
#
_cell.length_a   1.000
_cell.length_b   1.000
_cell.length_c   1.000
_cell.angle_alpha   90.00
_cell.angle_beta   90.00
_cell.angle_gamma   90.00
#
_symmetry.space_group_name_H-M   'P 1'
#
loop_
_entity.id
_entity.type
_entity.pdbx_description
1 polymer ?
#
loop_
_entity_poly.entity_id
_entity_poly.type
_entity_poly.pdbx_seq_one_letter_code
_entity_poly.pdbx_strand_id
1 'polypeptide(L)'
;MDTQTDPFLDRPPTPLFIPQKSGPDAGTQIEEGELFNFDDEVEPILEVLVGRTLEQSVMEVMEEKQLANLHAYQEHFEQIRAAELVATQRMEAAERRINEERTKRVEQEKKRLEEEEKTKQKTEVQMYVRGYLKNMTDSIFRTLQKLNYFYDPVEKEVEELYLPFLSSEIDEQMSNINTARSALKCMVDQSVSSSEERTRSSVERTVERMVVQVHKRHAEGTKDVQGLVDSLIARINEKAV
;
A
#
# COMPACT_ATOMS: atom_id res chain seq x y z
N MET A 1 20.53 120.17 140.83
CA MET A 1 20.47 118.72 140.57
C MET A 1 19.47 118.54 139.44
N ASP A 2 19.97 117.97 138.36
CA ASP A 2 19.33 117.67 137.07
C ASP A 2 18.82 118.86 136.25
N THR A 3 19.77 119.49 135.55
CA THR A 3 19.53 120.34 134.38
C THR A 3 18.90 119.54 133.25
N GLN A 4 17.58 119.67 133.12
CA GLN A 4 16.75 119.16 132.04
C GLN A 4 17.23 119.67 130.67
N THR A 5 17.68 118.77 129.80
CA THR A 5 17.95 119.05 128.37
C THR A 5 17.34 117.91 127.56
N ASP A 6 16.14 118.13 127.01
CA ASP A 6 15.41 117.17 126.18
C ASP A 6 16.09 117.08 124.80
N PRO A 7 16.43 115.89 124.28
CA PRO A 7 17.09 115.73 122.99
C PRO A 7 16.23 116.32 121.84
N PHE A 8 16.82 117.24 121.08
CA PHE A 8 16.23 117.84 119.89
C PHE A 8 15.92 116.75 118.85
N LEU A 9 14.63 116.40 118.69
CA LEU A 9 14.17 115.54 117.61
C LEU A 9 13.98 116.37 116.33
N ASP A 10 14.54 115.91 115.21
CA ASP A 10 14.40 116.57 113.91
C ASP A 10 12.93 116.67 113.49
N ARG A 11 12.55 117.88 113.06
CA ARG A 11 11.18 118.18 112.60
C ARG A 11 10.90 117.40 111.31
N PRO A 12 9.74 116.72 111.18
CA PRO A 12 9.37 116.09 109.92
C PRO A 12 9.34 117.11 108.78
N PRO A 13 9.70 116.74 107.54
CA PRO A 13 9.72 117.65 106.42
C PRO A 13 8.36 118.30 106.23
N THR A 14 8.36 119.61 105.97
CA THR A 14 7.11 120.36 105.76
C THR A 14 6.38 119.82 104.53
N PRO A 15 5.04 119.62 104.60
CA PRO A 15 4.29 119.09 103.48
C PRO A 15 4.38 120.03 102.28
N LEU A 16 4.56 119.46 101.09
CA LEU A 16 4.61 120.20 99.82
C LEU A 16 3.30 120.96 99.60
N PHE A 17 3.39 122.27 99.38
CA PHE A 17 2.23 123.10 99.06
C PHE A 17 1.72 122.77 97.64
N ILE A 18 0.50 122.26 97.55
CA ILE A 18 -0.20 122.01 96.28
C ILE A 18 -1.24 123.14 96.09
N PRO A 19 -1.10 124.00 95.07
CA PRO A 19 -2.09 125.05 94.79
C PRO A 19 -3.49 124.46 94.52
N GLN A 20 -4.55 125.12 94.99
CA GLN A 20 -5.91 124.74 94.62
C GLN A 20 -6.15 125.05 93.13
N LYS A 21 -6.73 124.08 92.41
CA LYS A 21 -7.13 124.24 91.01
C LYS A 21 -8.14 125.38 90.89
N SER A 22 -7.86 126.38 90.04
CA SER A 22 -8.76 127.50 89.74
C SER A 22 -8.95 127.60 88.23
N GLY A 23 -10.21 127.51 87.77
CA GLY A 23 -10.64 127.50 86.37
C GLY A 23 -11.90 126.65 86.20
N PRO A 24 -12.78 126.94 85.22
CA PRO A 24 -13.92 126.07 84.91
C PRO A 24 -13.44 124.77 84.28
N ASP A 25 -13.95 123.64 84.76
CA ASP A 25 -13.63 122.31 84.22
C ASP A 25 -14.49 122.03 82.99
N ALA A 26 -13.85 121.75 81.84
CA ALA A 26 -14.51 121.32 80.61
C ALA A 26 -13.98 119.92 80.23
N GLY A 27 -14.90 118.99 79.98
CA GLY A 27 -14.60 117.69 79.40
C GLY A 27 -15.01 117.68 77.93
N THR A 28 -14.11 117.21 77.06
CA THR A 28 -14.43 116.90 75.67
C THR A 28 -14.46 115.38 75.53
N GLN A 29 -15.60 114.84 75.10
CA GLN A 29 -15.77 113.42 74.81
C GLN A 29 -16.18 113.29 73.35
N ILE A 30 -15.59 112.33 72.66
CA ILE A 30 -16.03 111.91 71.33
C ILE A 30 -17.06 110.79 71.53
N GLU A 31 -18.25 110.97 70.98
CA GLU A 31 -19.32 109.97 71.06
C GLU A 31 -19.18 108.90 69.97
N GLU A 32 -19.80 107.74 70.18
CA GLU A 32 -19.78 106.64 69.21
C GLU A 32 -20.35 107.12 67.86
N GLY A 33 -19.54 107.02 66.80
CA GLY A 33 -19.92 107.39 65.43
C GLY A 33 -19.59 108.82 65.01
N GLU A 34 -19.08 109.68 65.91
CA GLU A 34 -18.75 111.08 65.58
C GLU A 34 -17.55 111.21 64.62
N LEU A 35 -16.65 110.22 64.60
CA LEU A 35 -15.46 110.18 63.72
C LEU A 35 -15.59 109.18 62.55
N PHE A 36 -16.74 108.54 62.38
CA PHE A 36 -16.91 107.52 61.36
C PHE A 36 -17.04 108.15 59.97
N ASN A 37 -16.12 107.81 59.06
CA ASN A 37 -16.24 108.12 57.64
C ASN A 37 -16.55 106.85 56.86
N PHE A 38 -17.75 106.79 56.28
CA PHE A 38 -18.19 105.60 55.54
C PHE A 38 -17.28 105.30 54.34
N ASP A 39 -16.82 106.32 53.61
CA ASP A 39 -16.06 106.14 52.38
C ASP A 39 -14.67 105.51 52.66
N ASP A 40 -14.05 105.83 53.79
CA ASP A 40 -12.76 105.26 54.19
C ASP A 40 -12.92 103.85 54.78
N GLU A 41 -13.97 103.63 55.57
CA GLU A 41 -14.17 102.37 56.30
C GLU A 41 -14.74 101.25 55.42
N VAL A 42 -15.42 101.60 54.31
CA VAL A 42 -15.98 100.62 53.36
C VAL A 42 -14.94 100.11 52.36
N GLU A 43 -13.86 100.86 52.14
CA GLU A 43 -12.82 100.55 51.12
C GLU A 43 -12.18 99.15 51.34
N PRO A 44 -11.73 98.77 52.55
CA PRO A 44 -11.14 97.44 52.77
C PRO A 44 -12.15 96.30 52.60
N ILE A 45 -13.42 96.55 52.92
CA ILE A 45 -14.50 95.56 52.78
C ILE A 45 -14.76 95.30 51.30
N LEU A 46 -14.86 96.36 50.50
CA LEU A 46 -15.07 96.25 49.05
C LEU A 46 -13.87 95.64 48.34
N GLU A 47 -12.65 95.98 48.73
CA GLU A 47 -11.43 95.37 48.16
C GLU A 47 -11.43 93.85 48.33
N VAL A 48 -11.73 93.36 49.55
CA VAL A 48 -11.78 91.93 49.81
C VAL A 48 -12.95 91.27 49.08
N LEU A 49 -14.14 91.87 49.08
CA LEU A 49 -15.31 91.30 48.41
C LEU A 49 -15.13 91.21 46.90
N VAL A 50 -14.68 92.29 46.26
CA VAL A 50 -14.45 92.32 44.81
C VAL A 50 -13.26 91.44 44.44
N GLY A 51 -12.16 91.51 45.20
CA GLY A 51 -10.98 90.67 44.98
C GLY A 51 -11.33 89.18 45.05
N ARG A 52 -12.05 88.76 46.10
CA ARG A 52 -12.42 87.36 46.28
C ARG A 52 -13.41 86.87 45.24
N THR A 53 -14.40 87.68 44.89
CA THR A 53 -15.39 87.30 43.86
C THR A 53 -14.76 87.18 42.48
N LEU A 54 -13.84 88.08 42.11
CA LEU A 54 -13.11 87.99 40.86
C LEU A 54 -12.18 86.76 40.82
N GLU A 55 -11.41 86.54 41.89
CA GLU A 55 -10.52 85.37 41.99
C GLU A 55 -11.30 84.07 41.85
N GLN A 56 -12.42 83.94 42.58
CA GLN A 56 -13.28 82.76 42.51
C GLN A 56 -13.89 82.58 41.11
N SER A 57 -14.44 83.65 40.52
CA SER A 57 -15.04 83.59 39.19
C SER A 57 -14.04 83.15 38.12
N VAL A 58 -12.80 83.65 38.20
CA VAL A 58 -11.73 83.30 37.27
C VAL A 58 -11.30 81.84 37.43
N MET A 59 -11.24 81.34 38.67
CA MET A 59 -10.91 79.94 38.95
C MET A 59 -11.98 78.99 38.43
N GLU A 60 -13.26 79.29 38.70
CA GLU A 60 -14.40 78.48 38.25
C GLU A 60 -14.47 78.40 36.71
N VAL A 61 -14.36 79.54 36.02
CA VAL A 61 -14.38 79.56 34.55
C VAL A 61 -13.18 78.81 33.94
N MET A 62 -12.01 78.85 34.59
CA MET A 62 -10.86 78.07 34.13
C MET A 62 -11.08 76.58 34.31
N GLU A 63 -11.62 76.15 35.46
CA GLU A 63 -11.94 74.74 35.72
C GLU A 63 -12.98 74.22 34.74
N GLU A 64 -14.06 74.95 34.51
CA GLU A 64 -15.11 74.57 33.54
C GLU A 64 -14.54 74.38 32.14
N LYS A 65 -13.69 75.31 31.69
CA LYS A 65 -13.04 75.21 30.37
C LYS A 65 -12.09 74.02 30.30
N GLN A 66 -11.35 73.74 31.38
CA GLN A 66 -10.45 72.59 31.43
C GLN A 66 -11.23 71.28 31.36
N LEU A 67 -12.32 71.15 32.12
CA LEU A 67 -13.22 70.00 32.09
C LEU A 67 -13.82 69.81 30.68
N ALA A 68 -14.34 70.87 30.08
CA ALA A 68 -14.89 70.82 28.72
C ALA A 68 -13.86 70.33 27.68
N ASN A 69 -12.63 70.83 27.78
CA ASN A 69 -11.54 70.39 26.90
C ASN A 69 -11.19 68.91 27.13
N LEU A 70 -11.10 68.46 28.39
CA LEU A 70 -10.82 67.05 28.70
C LEU A 70 -11.91 66.12 28.17
N HIS A 71 -13.18 66.50 28.31
CA HIS A 71 -14.30 65.73 27.76
C HIS A 71 -14.23 65.67 26.23
N ALA A 72 -13.94 66.79 25.56
CA ALA A 72 -13.79 66.81 24.10
C ALA A 72 -12.63 65.89 23.63
N TYR A 73 -11.50 65.89 24.33
CA TYR A 73 -10.38 64.99 24.03
C TYR A 73 -10.73 63.53 24.27
N GLN A 74 -11.43 63.22 25.37
CA GLN A 74 -11.89 61.85 25.67
C GLN A 74 -12.83 61.34 24.58
N GLU A 75 -13.86 62.13 24.23
CA GLU A 75 -14.84 61.74 23.22
C GLU A 75 -14.17 61.51 21.85
N HIS A 76 -13.30 62.42 21.42
CA HIS A 76 -12.56 62.29 20.17
C HIS A 76 -11.69 61.02 20.16
N PHE A 77 -11.00 60.74 21.27
CA PHE A 77 -10.17 59.54 21.39
C PHE A 77 -11.00 58.24 21.42
N GLU A 78 -12.15 58.24 22.09
CA GLU A 78 -13.09 57.11 22.08
C GLU A 78 -13.66 56.86 20.69
N GLN A 79 -14.00 57.90 19.94
CA GLN A 79 -14.46 57.79 18.55
C GLN A 79 -13.39 57.12 17.66
N ILE A 80 -12.13 57.58 17.76
CA ILE A 80 -11.02 56.98 17.02
C ILE A 80 -10.84 55.51 17.41
N ARG A 81 -10.78 55.22 18.72
CA ARG A 81 -10.61 53.85 19.23
C ARG A 81 -11.75 52.93 18.76
N ALA A 82 -12.99 53.41 18.78
CA ALA A 82 -14.13 52.64 18.32
C ALA A 82 -14.04 52.36 16.81
N ALA A 83 -13.65 53.35 16.01
CA ALA A 83 -13.45 53.19 14.58
C ALA A 83 -12.31 52.21 14.26
N GLU A 84 -11.19 52.31 14.97
CA GLU A 84 -10.06 51.39 14.88
C GLU A 84 -10.47 49.96 15.24
N LEU A 85 -11.18 49.77 16.35
CA LEU A 85 -11.66 48.45 16.78
C LEU A 85 -12.58 47.80 15.74
N VAL A 86 -13.49 48.57 15.14
CA VAL A 86 -14.37 48.06 14.09
C VAL A 86 -13.56 47.69 12.84
N ALA A 87 -12.56 48.50 12.48
CA ALA A 87 -11.68 48.21 11.34
C ALA A 87 -10.85 46.94 11.56
N THR A 88 -10.25 46.76 12.74
CA THR A 88 -9.46 45.57 13.07
C THR A 88 -10.32 44.31 13.07
N GLN A 89 -11.49 44.34 13.72
CA GLN A 89 -12.43 43.20 13.71
C GLN A 89 -12.87 42.80 12.30
N ARG A 90 -13.09 43.79 11.41
CA ARG A 90 -13.42 43.52 10.01
C ARG A 90 -12.27 42.84 9.28
N MET A 91 -11.03 43.28 9.51
CA MET A 91 -9.84 42.67 8.91
C MET A 91 -9.61 41.25 9.44
N GLU A 92 -9.69 41.04 10.75
CA GLU A 92 -9.54 39.73 11.40
C GLU A 92 -10.60 38.73 10.89
N ALA A 93 -11.86 39.15 10.78
CA ALA A 93 -12.93 38.30 10.26
C ALA A 93 -12.70 37.91 8.79
N ALA A 94 -12.18 38.83 7.97
CA ALA A 94 -11.84 38.55 6.58
C ALA A 94 -10.66 37.57 6.48
N GLU A 95 -9.61 37.79 7.28
CA GLU A 95 -8.44 36.92 7.32
C GLU A 95 -8.80 35.51 7.82
N ARG A 96 -9.66 35.41 8.83
CA ARG A 96 -10.17 34.14 9.32
C ARG A 96 -10.87 33.34 8.22
N ARG A 97 -11.73 33.97 7.42
CA ARG A 97 -12.40 33.31 6.28
C ARG A 97 -11.40 32.83 5.24
N ILE A 98 -10.41 33.65 4.89
CA ILE A 98 -9.36 33.28 3.92
C ILE A 98 -8.54 32.10 4.45
N ASN A 99 -8.19 32.11 5.73
CA ASN A 99 -7.40 31.04 6.33
C ASN A 99 -8.20 29.73 6.45
N GLU A 100 -9.48 29.80 6.81
CA GLU A 100 -10.39 28.65 6.81
C GLU A 100 -10.56 28.05 5.41
N GLU A 101 -10.67 28.88 4.37
CA GLU A 101 -10.73 28.39 2.99
C GLU A 101 -9.39 27.77 2.56
N ARG A 102 -8.27 28.44 2.87
CA ARG A 102 -6.92 27.93 2.57
C ARG A 102 -6.68 26.57 3.21
N THR A 103 -7.02 26.41 4.48
CA THR A 103 -6.84 25.13 5.20
C THR A 103 -7.69 24.02 4.59
N LYS A 104 -8.96 24.30 4.24
CA LYS A 104 -9.82 23.34 3.51
C LYS A 104 -9.23 22.94 2.16
N ARG A 105 -8.73 23.89 1.37
CA ARG A 105 -8.11 23.59 0.06
C ARG A 105 -6.85 22.73 0.21
N VAL A 106 -6.00 23.03 1.20
CA VAL A 106 -4.80 22.22 1.49
C VAL A 106 -5.20 20.80 1.89
N GLU A 107 -6.22 20.63 2.73
CA GLU A 107 -6.69 19.30 3.13
C GLU A 107 -7.28 18.51 1.94
N GLN A 108 -8.03 19.17 1.06
CA GLN A 108 -8.56 18.57 -0.16
C GLN A 108 -7.44 18.11 -1.12
N GLU A 109 -6.45 18.98 -1.36
CA GLU A 109 -5.30 18.64 -2.21
C GLU A 109 -4.48 17.48 -1.63
N LYS A 110 -4.28 17.47 -0.31
CA LYS A 110 -3.61 16.35 0.37
C LYS A 110 -4.36 15.04 0.17
N LYS A 111 -5.69 15.03 0.36
CA LYS A 111 -6.52 13.82 0.13
C LYS A 111 -6.46 13.38 -1.33
N ARG A 112 -6.54 14.30 -2.29
CA ARG A 112 -6.41 13.98 -3.72
C ARG A 112 -5.07 13.31 -4.01
N LEU A 113 -3.97 13.85 -3.48
CA LEU A 113 -2.62 13.31 -3.68
C LEU A 113 -2.49 11.90 -3.09
N GLU A 114 -3.02 11.66 -1.89
CA GLU A 114 -3.02 10.34 -1.26
C GLU A 114 -3.84 9.31 -2.07
N GLU A 115 -4.98 9.70 -2.63
CA GLU A 115 -5.80 8.85 -3.49
C GLU A 115 -5.14 8.56 -4.83
N GLU A 116 -4.49 9.56 -5.43
CA GLU A 116 -3.71 9.44 -6.66
C GLU A 116 -2.54 8.47 -6.47
N GLU A 117 -1.79 8.59 -5.37
CA GLU A 117 -0.68 7.69 -5.06
C GLU A 117 -1.15 6.24 -4.90
N LYS A 118 -2.24 6.01 -4.14
CA LYS A 118 -2.84 4.67 -3.99
C LYS A 118 -3.28 4.10 -5.33
N THR A 119 -3.88 4.92 -6.18
CA THR A 119 -4.35 4.50 -7.50
C THR A 119 -3.16 4.15 -8.39
N LYS A 120 -2.13 4.99 -8.42
CA LYS A 120 -0.89 4.76 -9.14
C LYS A 120 -0.24 3.43 -8.74
N GLN A 121 -0.04 3.19 -7.45
CA GLN A 121 0.53 1.93 -6.95
C GLN A 121 -0.31 0.72 -7.38
N LYS A 122 -1.64 0.79 -7.28
CA LYS A 122 -2.52 -0.30 -7.72
C LYS A 122 -2.39 -0.56 -9.22
N THR A 123 -2.34 0.48 -10.04
CA THR A 123 -2.17 0.34 -11.49
C THR A 123 -0.81 -0.24 -11.86
N GLU A 124 0.27 0.17 -11.19
CA GLU A 124 1.62 -0.36 -11.39
C GLU A 124 1.68 -1.86 -11.06
N VAL A 125 1.15 -2.26 -9.90
CA VAL A 125 1.06 -3.67 -9.50
C VAL A 125 0.22 -4.47 -10.49
N GLN A 126 -0.92 -3.94 -10.93
CA GLN A 126 -1.78 -4.63 -11.89
C GLN A 126 -1.09 -4.84 -13.24
N MET A 127 -0.36 -3.83 -13.75
CA MET A 127 0.41 -3.96 -14.99
C MET A 127 1.53 -5.00 -14.85
N TYR A 128 2.24 -5.00 -13.72
CA TYR A 128 3.27 -5.99 -13.41
C TYR A 128 2.71 -7.42 -13.36
N VAL A 129 1.62 -7.62 -12.61
CA VAL A 129 0.95 -8.92 -12.47
C VAL A 129 0.44 -9.42 -13.81
N ARG A 130 -0.18 -8.57 -14.64
CA ARG A 130 -0.64 -8.96 -15.98
C ARG A 130 0.51 -9.40 -16.88
N GLY A 131 1.63 -8.68 -16.88
CA GLY A 131 2.81 -9.05 -17.64
C GLY A 131 3.42 -10.37 -17.16
N TYR A 132 3.54 -10.54 -15.84
CA TYR A 132 4.08 -11.75 -15.23
C TYR A 132 3.19 -12.98 -15.51
N LEU A 133 1.88 -12.86 -15.28
CA LEU A 133 0.93 -13.95 -15.50
C LEU A 133 0.90 -14.39 -16.97
N LYS A 134 0.94 -13.45 -17.92
CA LYS A 134 1.00 -13.77 -19.35
C LYS A 134 2.25 -14.60 -19.69
N ASN A 135 3.42 -14.18 -19.21
CA ASN A 135 4.66 -14.91 -19.46
C ASN A 135 4.66 -16.27 -18.74
N MET A 136 4.05 -16.35 -17.55
CA MET A 136 3.94 -17.58 -16.78
C MET A 136 3.01 -18.59 -17.46
N THR A 137 1.85 -18.15 -17.98
CA THR A 137 0.93 -19.04 -18.72
C THR A 137 1.62 -19.60 -19.95
N ASP A 138 2.33 -18.77 -20.73
CA ASP A 138 3.04 -19.23 -21.93
C ASP A 138 4.14 -20.23 -21.57
N SER A 139 4.87 -20.00 -20.47
CA SER A 139 5.91 -20.92 -19.97
C SER A 139 5.31 -22.26 -19.51
N ILE A 140 4.21 -22.23 -18.75
CA ILE A 140 3.51 -23.44 -18.29
C ILE A 140 2.97 -24.22 -19.48
N PHE A 141 2.32 -23.57 -20.46
CA PHE A 141 1.83 -24.23 -21.67
C PHE A 141 2.96 -24.90 -22.44
N ARG A 142 4.10 -24.22 -22.65
CA ARG A 142 5.28 -24.82 -23.29
C ARG A 142 5.83 -26.01 -22.50
N THR A 143 5.82 -25.94 -21.17
CA THR A 143 6.32 -27.03 -20.31
C THR A 143 5.39 -28.23 -20.34
N LEU A 144 4.07 -28.02 -20.26
CA LEU A 144 3.06 -29.08 -20.38
C LEU A 144 3.05 -29.71 -21.78
N GLN A 145 3.26 -28.92 -22.83
CA GLN A 145 3.41 -29.43 -24.19
C GLN A 145 4.68 -30.27 -24.34
N LYS A 146 5.81 -29.85 -23.76
CA LYS A 146 7.05 -30.66 -23.73
C LYS A 146 6.89 -31.96 -22.94
N LEU A 147 6.08 -31.95 -21.90
CA LEU A 147 5.74 -33.14 -21.11
C LEU A 147 4.68 -34.02 -21.78
N ASN A 148 4.31 -33.72 -23.03
CA ASN A 148 3.30 -34.43 -23.83
C ASN A 148 1.94 -34.59 -23.11
N TYR A 149 1.61 -33.64 -22.24
CA TYR A 149 0.34 -33.67 -21.49
C TYR A 149 -0.85 -33.27 -22.38
N PHE A 150 -0.60 -32.41 -23.38
CA PHE A 150 -1.54 -32.15 -24.47
C PHE A 150 -1.26 -33.13 -25.61
N TYR A 151 -2.03 -34.20 -25.68
CA TYR A 151 -1.99 -35.18 -26.78
C TYR A 151 -3.23 -35.01 -27.65
N ASP A 152 -3.11 -35.34 -28.94
CA ASP A 152 -4.27 -35.50 -29.79
C ASP A 152 -5.02 -36.76 -29.35
N PRO A 153 -6.30 -36.68 -28.95
CA PRO A 153 -7.08 -37.85 -28.57
C PRO A 153 -7.09 -38.90 -29.68
N VAL A 154 -7.06 -38.51 -30.96
CA VAL A 154 -7.07 -39.44 -32.09
C VAL A 154 -5.76 -40.22 -32.19
N GLU A 155 -4.62 -39.55 -32.04
CA GLU A 155 -3.31 -40.23 -32.06
C GLU A 155 -3.20 -41.25 -30.94
N LYS A 156 -3.65 -40.88 -29.73
CA LYS A 156 -3.62 -41.79 -28.58
C LYS A 156 -4.58 -42.97 -28.74
N GLU A 157 -5.77 -42.74 -29.31
CA GLU A 157 -6.73 -43.81 -29.60
C GLU A 157 -6.17 -44.79 -30.64
N VAL A 158 -5.45 -44.28 -31.65
CA VAL A 158 -4.76 -45.12 -32.64
C VAL A 158 -3.64 -45.93 -31.98
N GLU A 159 -2.82 -45.31 -31.12
CA GLU A 159 -1.73 -45.99 -30.42
C GLU A 159 -2.22 -47.05 -29.43
N GLU A 160 -3.27 -46.75 -28.64
CA GLU A 160 -3.75 -47.65 -27.57
C GLU A 160 -4.73 -48.72 -28.06
N LEU A 161 -5.55 -48.44 -29.08
CA LEU A 161 -6.59 -49.37 -29.55
C LEU A 161 -6.30 -49.95 -30.93
N TYR A 162 -5.94 -49.10 -31.90
CA TYR A 162 -5.82 -49.54 -33.29
C TYR A 162 -4.53 -50.32 -33.56
N LEU A 163 -3.37 -49.86 -33.06
CA LEU A 163 -2.10 -50.56 -33.27
C LEU A 163 -2.09 -51.96 -32.63
N PRO A 164 -2.59 -52.17 -31.39
CA PRO A 164 -2.72 -53.52 -30.84
C PRO A 164 -3.69 -54.39 -31.65
N PHE A 165 -4.85 -53.85 -32.05
CA PHE A 165 -5.79 -54.56 -32.91
C PHE A 165 -5.13 -54.99 -34.23
N LEU A 166 -4.47 -54.07 -34.93
CA LEU A 166 -3.79 -54.35 -36.19
C LEU A 166 -2.67 -55.38 -36.01
N SER A 167 -1.89 -55.28 -34.93
CA SER A 167 -0.85 -56.27 -34.63
C SER A 167 -1.44 -57.67 -34.41
N SER A 168 -2.57 -57.78 -33.70
CA SER A 168 -3.24 -59.06 -33.47
C SER A 168 -3.81 -59.67 -34.75
N GLU A 169 -4.36 -58.85 -35.64
CA GLU A 169 -4.85 -59.29 -36.95
C GLU A 169 -3.69 -59.73 -37.85
N ILE A 170 -2.57 -58.98 -37.87
CA ILE A 170 -1.36 -59.37 -38.61
C ILE A 170 -0.81 -60.70 -38.08
N ASP A 171 -0.78 -60.90 -36.76
CA ASP A 171 -0.33 -62.14 -36.14
C ASP A 171 -1.26 -63.32 -36.49
N GLU A 172 -2.58 -63.11 -36.54
CA GLU A 172 -3.54 -64.13 -36.98
C GLU A 172 -3.32 -64.51 -38.45
N GLN A 173 -3.18 -63.52 -39.34
CA GLN A 173 -2.89 -63.78 -40.76
C GLN A 173 -1.53 -64.47 -40.94
N MET A 174 -0.51 -64.09 -40.15
CA MET A 174 0.80 -64.73 -40.20
C MET A 174 0.74 -66.17 -39.68
N SER A 175 -0.07 -66.44 -38.65
CA SER A 175 -0.36 -67.80 -38.17
C SER A 175 -1.08 -68.63 -39.24
N ASN A 176 -2.07 -68.06 -39.93
CA ASN A 176 -2.75 -68.71 -41.05
C ASN A 176 -1.80 -69.02 -42.21
N ILE A 177 -0.90 -68.10 -42.56
CA ILE A 177 0.13 -68.34 -43.58
C ILE A 177 1.12 -69.41 -43.11
N ASN A 178 1.52 -69.41 -41.84
CA ASN A 178 2.44 -70.40 -41.28
C ASN A 178 1.82 -71.80 -41.19
N THR A 179 0.54 -71.91 -40.83
CA THR A 179 -0.21 -73.17 -40.83
C THR A 179 -0.43 -73.68 -42.25
N ALA A 180 -0.79 -72.81 -43.20
CA ALA A 180 -0.90 -73.16 -44.61
C ALA A 180 0.45 -73.62 -45.20
N ARG A 181 1.55 -72.92 -44.88
CA ARG A 181 2.91 -73.34 -45.25
C ARG A 181 3.30 -74.67 -44.62
N SER A 182 2.95 -74.89 -43.36
CA SER A 182 3.21 -76.16 -42.66
C SER A 182 2.41 -77.30 -43.25
N ALA A 183 1.14 -77.07 -43.61
CA ALA A 183 0.29 -78.04 -44.29
C ALA A 183 0.83 -78.37 -45.69
N LEU A 184 1.20 -77.35 -46.49
CA LEU A 184 1.86 -77.56 -47.78
C LEU A 184 3.19 -78.32 -47.64
N LYS A 185 4.01 -77.99 -46.63
CA LYS A 185 5.24 -78.73 -46.34
C LYS A 185 4.94 -80.19 -46.03
N CYS A 186 3.91 -80.46 -45.21
CA CYS A 186 3.47 -81.83 -44.90
C CYS A 186 2.98 -82.57 -46.15
N MET A 187 2.19 -81.92 -47.02
CA MET A 187 1.75 -82.49 -48.30
C MET A 187 2.93 -82.78 -49.25
N VAL A 188 3.89 -81.86 -49.34
CA VAL A 188 5.11 -82.05 -50.15
C VAL A 188 5.93 -83.20 -49.60
N ASP A 189 6.20 -83.23 -48.28
CA ASP A 189 6.94 -84.32 -47.64
C ASP A 189 6.22 -85.68 -47.87
N GLN A 190 4.89 -85.74 -47.77
CA GLN A 190 4.10 -86.93 -48.06
C GLN A 190 4.12 -87.34 -49.55
N SER A 191 4.16 -86.37 -50.47
CA SER A 191 4.33 -86.62 -51.92
C SER A 191 5.72 -87.13 -52.26
N VAL A 192 6.76 -86.65 -51.57
CA VAL A 192 8.13 -87.11 -51.72
C VAL A 192 8.27 -88.52 -51.17
N SER A 193 7.77 -88.81 -49.96
CA SER A 193 7.80 -90.16 -49.39
C SER A 193 7.03 -91.18 -50.24
N SER A 194 5.84 -90.82 -50.74
CA SER A 194 5.09 -91.70 -51.66
C SER A 194 5.76 -91.85 -53.03
N SER A 195 6.50 -90.85 -53.50
CA SER A 195 7.35 -90.96 -54.69
C SER A 195 8.58 -91.86 -54.43
N GLU A 196 9.20 -91.77 -53.26
CA GLU A 196 10.30 -92.65 -52.83
C GLU A 196 9.84 -94.11 -52.68
N GLU A 197 8.63 -94.35 -52.14
CA GLU A 197 8.04 -95.70 -52.11
C GLU A 197 7.68 -96.21 -53.50
N ARG A 198 7.22 -95.34 -54.41
CA ARG A 198 6.97 -95.70 -55.82
C ARG A 198 8.26 -95.99 -56.58
N THR A 199 9.33 -95.21 -56.40
CA THR A 199 10.63 -95.50 -57.02
C THR A 199 11.26 -96.73 -56.40
N ARG A 200 11.22 -96.91 -55.07
CA ARG A 200 11.68 -98.13 -54.39
C ARG A 200 10.93 -99.37 -54.91
N SER A 201 9.61 -99.33 -54.98
CA SER A 201 8.82 -100.45 -55.52
C SER A 201 8.96 -100.63 -57.04
N SER A 202 9.34 -99.60 -57.79
CA SER A 202 9.69 -99.76 -59.22
C SER A 202 11.08 -100.36 -59.40
N VAL A 203 12.05 -99.98 -58.56
CA VAL A 203 13.39 -100.57 -58.51
C VAL A 203 13.31 -102.04 -58.11
N GLU A 204 12.54 -102.38 -57.08
CA GLU A 204 12.26 -103.76 -56.68
C GLU A 204 11.63 -104.56 -57.82
N ARG A 205 10.63 -104.02 -58.52
CA ARG A 205 10.04 -104.68 -59.72
C ARG A 205 11.01 -104.81 -60.89
N THR A 206 12.00 -103.94 -61.04
CA THR A 206 13.07 -104.09 -62.06
C THR A 206 14.13 -105.10 -61.63
N VAL A 207 14.48 -105.15 -60.34
CA VAL A 207 15.37 -106.17 -59.78
C VAL A 207 14.71 -107.54 -59.89
N GLU A 208 13.43 -107.68 -59.56
CA GLU A 208 12.66 -108.91 -59.77
C GLU A 208 12.63 -109.31 -61.26
N ARG A 209 12.44 -108.37 -62.19
CA ARG A 209 12.52 -108.66 -63.63
C ARG A 209 13.93 -109.10 -64.07
N MET A 210 14.99 -108.49 -63.54
CA MET A 210 16.36 -108.91 -63.80
C MET A 210 16.66 -110.29 -63.18
N VAL A 211 16.18 -110.59 -61.99
CA VAL A 211 16.30 -111.91 -61.34
C VAL A 211 15.56 -112.98 -62.14
N VAL A 212 14.36 -112.67 -62.66
CA VAL A 212 13.61 -113.58 -63.55
C VAL A 212 14.33 -113.79 -64.88
N GLN A 213 14.96 -112.76 -65.46
CA GLN A 213 15.80 -112.90 -66.66
C GLN A 213 17.07 -113.73 -66.41
N VAL A 214 17.72 -113.58 -65.25
CA VAL A 214 18.89 -114.39 -64.85
C VAL A 214 18.49 -115.85 -64.62
N HIS A 215 17.35 -116.13 -63.97
CA HIS A 215 16.83 -117.49 -63.82
C HIS A 215 16.47 -118.13 -65.16
N LYS A 216 15.93 -117.36 -66.11
CA LYS A 216 15.63 -117.86 -67.46
C LYS A 216 16.91 -118.22 -68.25
N ARG A 217 17.98 -117.42 -68.10
CA ARG A 217 19.30 -117.75 -68.69
C ARG A 217 19.99 -118.95 -68.02
N HIS A 218 19.82 -119.14 -66.71
CA HIS A 218 20.35 -120.34 -66.02
C HIS A 218 19.59 -121.63 -66.39
N ALA A 219 18.28 -121.54 -66.65
CA ALA A 219 17.46 -122.69 -67.08
C ALA A 219 17.72 -123.08 -68.56
N GLU A 220 18.13 -122.14 -69.41
CA GLU A 220 18.54 -122.42 -70.79
C GLU A 220 19.96 -123.03 -70.84
N GLY A 221 20.89 -122.59 -69.98
CA GLY A 221 22.24 -123.16 -69.91
C GLY A 221 22.34 -124.57 -69.32
N THR A 222 21.36 -125.02 -68.54
CA THR A 222 21.33 -126.39 -67.96
C THR A 222 20.78 -127.44 -68.92
N LYS A 223 19.97 -127.04 -69.91
CA LYS A 223 19.48 -127.96 -70.96
C LYS A 223 20.54 -128.31 -72.01
N ASP A 224 21.47 -127.40 -72.29
CA ASP A 224 22.57 -127.65 -73.24
C ASP A 224 23.65 -128.61 -72.68
N VAL A 225 23.85 -128.65 -71.36
CA VAL A 225 24.82 -129.56 -70.72
C VAL A 225 24.24 -130.98 -70.60
N GLN A 226 22.94 -131.13 -70.34
CA GLN A 226 22.28 -132.45 -70.26
C GLN A 226 22.23 -133.15 -71.63
N GLY A 227 21.99 -132.41 -72.73
CA GLY A 227 21.97 -132.97 -74.09
C GLY A 227 23.35 -133.44 -74.60
N LEU A 228 24.44 -132.84 -74.12
CA LEU A 228 25.81 -133.23 -74.48
C LEU A 228 26.26 -134.51 -73.75
N VAL A 229 25.80 -134.73 -72.51
CA VAL A 229 26.12 -135.93 -71.72
C VAL A 229 25.40 -137.17 -72.25
N ASP A 230 24.13 -137.04 -72.66
CA ASP A 230 23.35 -138.18 -73.20
C ASP A 230 23.86 -138.65 -74.58
N SER A 231 24.42 -137.74 -75.40
CA SER A 231 25.05 -138.13 -76.68
C SER A 231 26.42 -138.81 -76.51
N LEU A 232 27.14 -138.52 -75.42
CA LEU A 232 28.44 -139.13 -75.14
C LEU A 232 28.30 -140.57 -74.61
N ILE A 233 27.25 -140.85 -73.82
CA ILE A 233 26.95 -142.19 -73.28
C ILE A 233 26.48 -143.13 -74.40
N ALA A 234 25.74 -142.64 -75.39
CA ALA A 234 25.34 -143.44 -76.55
C ALA A 234 26.52 -143.84 -77.46
N ARG A 235 27.57 -143.02 -77.52
CA ARG A 235 28.72 -143.24 -78.43
C ARG A 235 29.82 -144.15 -77.86
N ILE A 236 29.81 -144.43 -76.56
CA ILE A 236 30.75 -145.35 -75.90
C ILE A 236 30.25 -146.81 -75.96
N ASN A 237 28.94 -147.06 -76.02
CA ASN A 237 28.38 -148.41 -76.06
C ASN A 237 28.38 -149.09 -77.46
N GLU A 238 28.80 -148.39 -78.52
CA GLU A 238 28.77 -148.91 -79.91
C GLU A 238 30.15 -149.33 -80.45
N LYS A 239 31.22 -149.31 -79.63
CA LYS A 239 32.61 -149.61 -80.06
C LYS A 239 33.38 -150.64 -79.21
N ALA A 240 32.67 -151.51 -78.49
CA ALA A 240 33.29 -152.63 -77.77
C ALA A 240 32.56 -153.96 -78.02
N VAL A 241 32.45 -154.36 -79.30
CA VAL A 241 32.47 -155.74 -79.81
C VAL A 241 33.22 -155.72 -81.14
#